data_AF-A0A136PRV2-F1
#
_entry.id   AF-A0A136PRV2-F1
#
_cell.length_a   1.000
_cell.length_b   1.000
_cell.length_c   1.000
_cell.angle_alpha   90.00
_cell.angle_beta   90.00
_cell.angle_gamma   90.00
#
_symmetry.space_group_name_H-M   'P 1'
#
loop_
_entity.id
_entity.type
_entity.pdbx_description
1 polymer ?
#
loop_
_entity_poly.entity_id
_entity_poly.type
_entity_poly.pdbx_seq_one_letter_code
_entity_poly.pdbx_strand_id
1 'polypeptide(L)'
;MARRLAAEGAAHLVLTSRRGADAPGAADLAGELRALGVEVTVAACDVADRAAVADLLAGLPADPPLTAVFHTAGVAHSVPIGETGLPEVAEVFAGKVAGARHLDELTRGYDLDAFVLYSSNAGVWGSSGQSAYGAANAALDALAERRRAEGHVATSVAWGLWGAGGMGDGGAEDYLSRRGLRPMSPERGVDALLAALDRDETFVAVADVDWALFTAGFTAFRPSPLIGDLPEVGAALADAAPPEATSADGDLAQRLAVAAPPERHRILLDLVRRHVAAVLGHPGPEHVGPDAAFREIGFDSLTAVDLAKRLKAAVGVPLPATLVFDHPTATAVAGHLDGLVAPAPTGDDPGEAEVRRALATLPLARLREAGLLDGLLALAGLRDDAVPAPPGPVTDDIDEIDDLDPEELVRMALDSADS
;
A
#
# COMPACT_ATOMS: atom_id res chain seq x y z
N MET A 1 -2.68 27.86 -10.65
CA MET A 1 -2.83 27.99 -12.11
C MET A 1 -3.50 29.30 -12.57
N ALA A 2 -4.75 29.60 -12.21
CA ALA A 2 -5.45 30.80 -12.74
C ALA A 2 -4.66 32.11 -12.61
N ARG A 3 -4.04 32.36 -11.44
CA ARG A 3 -3.14 33.51 -11.23
C ARG A 3 -1.96 33.56 -12.20
N ARG A 4 -1.37 32.40 -12.50
CA ARG A 4 -0.24 32.27 -13.43
C ARG A 4 -0.68 32.64 -14.85
N LEU A 5 -1.78 32.05 -15.32
CA LEU A 5 -2.32 32.35 -16.64
C LEU A 5 -2.66 33.85 -16.79
N ALA A 6 -3.21 34.45 -15.75
CA ALA A 6 -3.48 35.88 -15.77
C ALA A 6 -2.20 36.73 -15.86
N ALA A 7 -1.17 36.37 -15.10
CA ALA A 7 0.13 37.06 -15.16
C ALA A 7 0.84 36.88 -16.52
N GLU A 8 0.59 35.76 -17.21
CA GLU A 8 1.12 35.49 -18.56
C GLU A 8 0.26 36.08 -19.68
N GLY A 9 -0.80 36.82 -19.35
CA GLY A 9 -1.57 37.60 -20.33
C GLY A 9 -2.75 36.86 -20.95
N ALA A 10 -3.32 35.85 -20.27
CA ALA A 10 -4.60 35.28 -20.69
C ALA A 10 -5.66 36.38 -20.81
N ALA A 11 -6.34 36.46 -21.96
CA ALA A 11 -7.34 37.51 -22.21
C ALA A 11 -8.62 37.30 -21.38
N HIS A 12 -9.07 36.05 -21.26
CA HIS A 12 -10.29 35.67 -20.55
C HIS A 12 -10.08 34.35 -19.79
N LEU A 13 -10.46 34.33 -18.51
CA LEU A 13 -10.47 33.13 -17.67
C LEU A 13 -11.90 32.75 -17.27
N VAL A 14 -12.29 31.53 -17.59
CA VAL A 14 -13.58 30.93 -17.21
C VAL A 14 -13.33 29.92 -16.08
N LEU A 15 -13.70 30.30 -14.86
CA LEU A 15 -13.56 29.47 -13.67
C LEU A 15 -14.89 28.79 -13.37
N THR A 16 -14.90 27.45 -13.41
CA THR A 16 -16.10 26.65 -13.19
C THR A 16 -16.03 25.88 -11.89
N SER A 17 -17.17 25.79 -11.21
CA SER A 17 -17.39 24.82 -10.14
C SER A 17 -18.90 24.64 -9.95
N ARG A 18 -19.31 23.60 -9.21
CA ARG A 18 -20.73 23.43 -8.83
C ARG A 18 -21.34 24.64 -8.11
N ARG A 19 -20.52 25.40 -7.37
CA ARG A 19 -20.95 26.59 -6.61
C ARG A 19 -20.81 27.90 -7.40
N GLY A 20 -20.03 27.93 -8.49
CA GLY A 20 -19.79 29.15 -9.25
C GLY A 20 -19.35 30.32 -8.38
N ALA A 21 -20.03 31.47 -8.55
CA ALA A 21 -19.76 32.70 -7.80
C ALA A 21 -20.01 32.58 -6.29
N ASP A 22 -20.80 31.60 -5.86
CA ASP A 22 -21.08 31.32 -4.44
C ASP A 22 -19.98 30.46 -3.78
N ALA A 23 -18.93 30.08 -4.52
CA ALA A 23 -17.80 29.37 -3.93
C ALA A 23 -17.03 30.29 -2.96
N PRO A 24 -16.60 29.79 -1.78
CA PRO A 24 -15.80 30.57 -0.85
C PRO A 24 -14.54 31.14 -1.52
N GLY A 25 -14.31 32.46 -1.36
CA GLY A 25 -13.16 33.16 -1.95
C GLY A 25 -13.26 33.45 -3.46
N ALA A 26 -14.36 33.08 -4.13
CA ALA A 26 -14.50 33.31 -5.58
C ALA A 26 -14.51 34.79 -5.96
N ALA A 27 -15.21 35.63 -5.18
CA ALA A 27 -15.27 37.07 -5.43
C ALA A 27 -13.88 37.73 -5.31
N ASP A 28 -13.12 37.38 -4.27
CA ASP A 28 -11.77 37.90 -4.03
C ASP A 28 -10.81 37.46 -5.15
N LEU A 29 -10.80 36.16 -5.48
CA LEU A 29 -9.97 35.64 -6.57
C LEU A 29 -10.31 36.29 -7.90
N ALA A 30 -11.60 36.44 -8.23
CA ALA A 30 -12.01 37.08 -9.47
C ALA A 30 -11.64 38.58 -9.49
N GLY A 31 -11.68 39.27 -8.36
CA GLY A 31 -11.22 40.66 -8.22
C GLY A 31 -9.72 40.78 -8.47
N GLU A 32 -8.91 39.89 -7.89
CA GLU A 32 -7.46 39.87 -8.07
C GLU A 32 -7.06 39.57 -9.52
N LEU A 33 -7.73 38.63 -10.18
CA LEU A 33 -7.48 38.31 -11.59
C LEU A 33 -7.89 39.47 -12.52
N ARG A 34 -9.02 40.14 -12.25
CA ARG A 34 -9.41 41.34 -13.00
C ARG A 34 -8.45 42.51 -12.80
N ALA A 35 -7.87 42.63 -11.61
CA ALA A 35 -6.83 43.65 -11.33
C ALA A 35 -5.55 43.43 -12.16
N LEU A 36 -5.31 42.21 -12.66
CA LEU A 36 -4.25 41.89 -13.61
C LEU A 36 -4.62 42.20 -15.07
N GLY A 37 -5.81 42.75 -15.33
CA GLY A 37 -6.26 43.13 -16.67
C GLY A 37 -6.98 42.03 -17.44
N VAL A 38 -7.34 40.93 -16.77
CA VAL A 38 -7.95 39.74 -17.40
C VAL A 38 -9.46 39.77 -17.25
N GLU A 39 -10.19 39.43 -18.31
CA GLU A 39 -11.62 39.18 -18.19
C GLU A 39 -11.85 37.89 -17.38
N VAL A 40 -12.84 37.88 -16.48
CA VAL A 40 -13.09 36.72 -15.62
C VAL A 40 -14.58 36.40 -15.57
N THR A 41 -14.91 35.17 -15.95
CA THR A 41 -16.23 34.56 -15.75
C THR A 41 -16.12 33.51 -14.65
N VAL A 42 -16.95 33.63 -13.62
CA VAL A 42 -17.10 32.58 -12.60
C VAL A 42 -18.47 31.95 -12.79
N ALA A 43 -18.50 30.72 -13.32
CA ALA A 43 -19.73 30.05 -13.71
C ALA A 43 -20.05 28.87 -12.77
N ALA A 44 -21.31 28.78 -12.37
CA ALA A 44 -21.85 27.57 -11.75
C ALA A 44 -22.07 26.53 -12.85
N CYS A 45 -21.22 25.49 -12.88
CA CYS A 45 -21.28 24.43 -13.87
C CYS A 45 -20.78 23.14 -13.23
N ASP A 46 -21.62 22.11 -13.23
CA ASP A 46 -21.20 20.75 -12.91
C ASP A 46 -20.67 20.07 -14.18
N VAL A 47 -19.38 19.78 -14.22
CA VAL A 47 -18.77 19.12 -15.38
C VAL A 47 -19.30 17.70 -15.60
N ALA A 48 -19.87 17.08 -14.56
CA ALA A 48 -20.55 15.78 -14.69
C ALA A 48 -21.89 15.89 -15.44
N ASP A 49 -22.45 17.09 -15.62
CA ASP A 49 -23.63 17.34 -16.45
C ASP A 49 -23.21 17.82 -17.85
N ARG A 50 -23.35 16.93 -18.84
CA ARG A 50 -22.99 17.22 -20.23
C ARG A 50 -23.76 18.40 -20.81
N ALA A 51 -25.03 18.57 -20.45
CA ALA A 51 -25.84 19.68 -20.97
C ALA A 51 -25.36 21.01 -20.38
N ALA A 52 -25.07 21.04 -19.07
CA ALA A 52 -24.51 22.23 -18.43
C ALA A 52 -23.15 22.64 -19.03
N VAL A 53 -22.30 21.67 -19.38
CA VAL A 53 -21.02 21.95 -20.08
C VAL A 53 -21.28 22.50 -21.49
N ALA A 54 -22.22 21.92 -22.23
CA ALA A 54 -22.56 22.39 -23.58
C ALA A 54 -23.12 23.81 -23.57
N ASP A 55 -24.03 24.12 -22.63
CA ASP A 55 -24.60 25.46 -22.47
C ASP A 55 -23.55 26.50 -22.08
N LEU A 56 -22.63 26.13 -21.18
CA LEU A 56 -21.50 26.98 -20.82
C LEU A 56 -20.63 27.30 -22.05
N LEU A 57 -20.24 26.28 -22.81
CA LEU A 57 -19.40 26.44 -23.99
C LEU A 57 -20.09 27.27 -25.08
N ALA A 58 -21.39 27.07 -25.30
CA ALA A 58 -22.18 27.85 -26.25
C ALA A 58 -22.35 29.33 -25.84
N GLY A 59 -22.24 29.62 -24.54
CA GLY A 59 -22.31 30.97 -23.99
C GLY A 59 -20.97 31.73 -24.01
N LEU A 60 -19.86 31.09 -24.38
CA LEU A 60 -18.55 31.75 -24.46
C LEU A 60 -18.50 32.72 -25.66
N PRO A 61 -17.77 33.85 -25.54
CA PRO A 61 -17.55 34.73 -26.67
C PRO A 61 -16.79 34.00 -27.79
N ALA A 62 -17.08 34.38 -29.04
CA ALA A 62 -16.33 33.87 -30.19
C ALA A 62 -14.94 34.51 -30.33
N ASP A 63 -14.74 35.70 -29.74
CA ASP A 63 -13.49 36.45 -29.72
C ASP A 63 -13.28 37.06 -28.31
N PRO A 64 -12.22 36.68 -27.57
CA PRO A 64 -11.25 35.64 -27.93
C PRO A 64 -11.87 34.22 -27.90
N PRO A 65 -11.46 33.30 -28.79
CA PRO A 65 -11.94 31.93 -28.78
C PRO A 65 -11.39 31.16 -27.57
N LEU A 66 -12.05 30.05 -27.20
CA LEU A 66 -11.52 29.11 -26.22
C LEU A 66 -10.31 28.38 -26.81
N THR A 67 -9.12 28.61 -26.25
CA THR A 67 -7.86 28.00 -26.69
C THR A 67 -7.29 26.97 -25.72
N ALA A 68 -7.75 26.93 -24.46
CA ALA A 68 -7.22 26.00 -23.47
C ALA A 68 -8.27 25.48 -22.49
N VAL A 69 -8.19 24.19 -22.16
CA VAL A 69 -9.04 23.54 -21.15
C VAL A 69 -8.16 22.95 -20.05
N PHE A 70 -8.45 23.25 -18.79
CA PHE A 70 -7.77 22.68 -17.63
C PHE A 70 -8.78 21.96 -16.74
N HIS A 71 -8.83 20.63 -16.83
CA HIS A 71 -9.70 19.80 -16.02
C HIS A 71 -9.09 19.54 -14.64
N THR A 72 -9.55 20.30 -13.66
CA THR A 72 -9.10 20.24 -12.25
C THR A 72 -10.16 19.66 -11.31
N ALA A 73 -11.34 19.30 -11.83
CA ALA A 73 -12.43 18.82 -11.00
C ALA A 73 -12.16 17.40 -10.48
N GLY A 74 -12.27 17.23 -9.16
CA GLY A 74 -12.14 15.94 -8.53
C GLY A 74 -12.47 16.00 -7.05
N VAL A 75 -12.97 14.87 -6.54
CA VAL A 75 -13.07 14.57 -5.12
C VAL A 75 -12.23 13.32 -4.85
N ALA A 76 -11.62 13.25 -3.68
CA ALA A 76 -10.93 12.05 -3.23
C ALA A 76 -11.61 11.53 -1.98
N HIS A 77 -11.84 10.22 -2.00
CA HIS A 77 -12.21 9.45 -0.83
C HIS A 77 -11.07 8.51 -0.51
N SER A 78 -10.87 8.28 0.79
CA SER A 78 -9.94 7.28 1.30
C SER A 78 -10.71 6.18 1.98
N VAL A 79 -11.08 5.14 1.23
CA VAL A 79 -11.84 3.98 1.70
C VAL A 79 -11.10 2.70 1.27
N PRO A 80 -10.82 1.75 2.18
CA PRO A 80 -10.25 0.47 1.81
C PRO A 80 -11.04 -0.22 0.69
N ILE A 81 -10.36 -0.94 -0.20
CA ILE A 81 -11.02 -1.54 -1.37
C ILE A 81 -12.14 -2.53 -0.98
N GLY A 82 -12.00 -3.25 0.13
CA GLY A 82 -13.03 -4.17 0.64
C GLY A 82 -14.27 -3.48 1.19
N GLU A 83 -14.19 -2.17 1.45
CA GLU A 83 -15.28 -1.33 1.94
C GLU A 83 -15.74 -0.31 0.88
N THR A 84 -15.11 -0.29 -0.29
CA THR A 84 -15.45 0.64 -1.37
C THR A 84 -16.70 0.15 -2.11
N GLY A 85 -17.82 0.85 -1.94
CA GLY A 85 -19.06 0.58 -2.65
C GLY A 85 -19.14 1.27 -4.02
N LEU A 86 -20.19 0.92 -4.77
CA LEU A 86 -20.51 1.60 -6.03
C LEU A 86 -20.83 3.09 -5.87
N PRO A 87 -21.47 3.58 -4.78
CA PRO A 87 -21.71 5.00 -4.59
C PRO A 87 -20.40 5.81 -4.52
N GLU A 88 -19.40 5.34 -3.78
CA GLU A 88 -18.11 6.01 -3.62
C GLU A 88 -17.36 6.05 -4.96
N VAL A 89 -17.40 4.96 -5.72
CA VAL A 89 -16.83 4.92 -7.08
C VAL A 89 -17.55 5.91 -7.99
N ALA A 90 -18.88 5.92 -7.99
CA ALA A 90 -19.67 6.81 -8.84
C ALA A 90 -19.40 8.29 -8.53
N GLU A 91 -19.27 8.65 -7.26
CA GLU A 91 -18.98 10.03 -6.86
C GLU A 91 -17.61 10.51 -7.37
N VAL A 92 -16.56 9.69 -7.20
CA VAL A 92 -15.21 10.00 -7.68
C VAL A 92 -15.18 10.09 -9.21
N PHE A 93 -15.87 9.18 -9.90
CA PHE A 93 -15.88 9.12 -11.36
C PHE A 93 -16.72 10.23 -12.01
N ALA A 94 -17.79 10.68 -11.37
CA ALA A 94 -18.71 11.67 -11.95
C ALA A 94 -17.97 12.97 -12.30
N GLY A 95 -17.39 13.65 -11.31
CA GLY A 95 -16.68 14.91 -11.55
C GLY A 95 -15.41 14.72 -12.38
N LYS A 96 -14.70 13.61 -12.15
CA LYS A 96 -13.38 13.40 -12.74
C LYS A 96 -13.44 12.78 -14.13
N VAL A 97 -13.96 11.56 -14.25
CA VAL A 97 -13.95 10.80 -15.51
C VAL A 97 -15.05 11.28 -16.45
N ALA A 98 -16.29 11.42 -15.98
CA ALA A 98 -17.38 11.88 -16.85
C ALA A 98 -17.16 13.33 -17.28
N GLY A 99 -16.73 14.21 -16.36
CA GLY A 99 -16.35 15.58 -16.67
C GLY A 99 -15.27 15.70 -17.75
N ALA A 100 -14.20 14.92 -17.65
CA ALA A 100 -13.15 14.92 -18.66
C ALA A 100 -13.65 14.42 -20.03
N ARG A 101 -14.53 13.41 -20.05
CA ARG A 101 -15.15 12.92 -21.29
C ARG A 101 -16.07 13.95 -21.94
N HIS A 102 -16.88 14.66 -21.16
CA HIS A 102 -17.74 15.72 -21.70
C HIS A 102 -16.91 16.85 -22.32
N LEU A 103 -15.86 17.29 -21.61
CA LEU A 103 -14.93 18.29 -22.14
C LEU A 103 -14.24 17.77 -23.40
N ASP A 104 -13.79 16.52 -23.42
CA ASP A 104 -13.16 15.88 -24.58
C ASP A 104 -14.07 15.96 -25.81
N GLU A 105 -15.28 15.43 -25.70
CA GLU A 105 -16.28 15.36 -26.77
C GLU A 105 -16.73 16.73 -27.26
N LEU A 106 -17.08 17.64 -26.33
CA LEU A 106 -17.67 18.94 -26.66
C LEU A 106 -16.63 19.94 -27.18
N THR A 107 -15.34 19.69 -26.95
CA THR A 107 -14.27 20.57 -27.45
C THR A 107 -13.51 20.04 -28.66
N ARG A 108 -13.92 18.91 -29.27
CA ARG A 108 -13.24 18.38 -30.47
C ARG A 108 -13.24 19.32 -31.69
N GLY A 109 -14.23 20.20 -31.78
CA GLY A 109 -14.32 21.20 -32.85
C GLY A 109 -13.57 22.51 -32.57
N TYR A 110 -12.93 22.63 -31.41
CA TYR A 110 -12.18 23.83 -31.01
C TYR A 110 -10.70 23.66 -31.37
N ASP A 111 -10.09 24.75 -31.81
CA ASP A 111 -8.64 24.82 -32.06
C ASP A 111 -7.94 25.11 -30.72
N LEU A 112 -7.73 24.05 -29.94
CA LEU A 112 -7.11 24.15 -28.63
C LEU A 112 -5.59 24.06 -28.73
N ASP A 113 -4.90 24.98 -28.05
CA ASP A 113 -3.46 24.92 -27.79
C ASP A 113 -3.15 23.97 -26.62
N ALA A 114 -4.09 23.82 -25.68
CA ALA A 114 -3.91 22.94 -24.52
C ALA A 114 -5.20 22.24 -24.05
N PHE A 115 -5.08 20.97 -23.69
CA PHE A 115 -6.12 20.21 -22.98
C PHE A 115 -5.47 19.46 -21.82
N VAL A 116 -5.51 20.04 -20.63
CA VAL A 116 -4.77 19.57 -19.46
C VAL A 116 -5.66 18.81 -18.50
N LEU A 117 -5.24 17.61 -18.12
CA LEU A 117 -5.90 16.76 -17.15
C LEU A 117 -5.08 16.71 -15.85
N TYR A 118 -5.69 17.11 -14.74
CA TYR A 118 -5.06 17.00 -13.41
C TYR A 118 -5.32 15.60 -12.85
N SER A 119 -4.40 14.69 -13.18
CA SER A 119 -4.33 13.33 -12.64
C SER A 119 -3.61 13.32 -11.28
N SER A 120 -3.27 12.12 -10.78
CA SER A 120 -2.59 11.91 -9.51
C SER A 120 -1.73 10.67 -9.57
N ASN A 121 -0.61 10.68 -8.84
CA ASN A 121 0.24 9.51 -8.72
C ASN A 121 -0.44 8.29 -8.08
N ALA A 122 -1.58 8.47 -7.40
CA ALA A 122 -2.43 7.37 -6.98
C ALA A 122 -2.91 6.49 -8.17
N GLY A 123 -3.00 7.05 -9.39
CA GLY A 123 -3.26 6.31 -10.62
C GLY A 123 -2.03 5.65 -11.25
N VAL A 124 -0.83 5.98 -10.77
CA VAL A 124 0.45 5.50 -11.32
C VAL A 124 0.99 4.34 -10.48
N TRP A 125 1.26 4.59 -9.20
CA TRP A 125 1.82 3.58 -8.29
C TRP A 125 0.82 3.11 -7.22
N GLY A 126 -0.33 3.77 -7.09
CA GLY A 126 -1.36 3.41 -6.11
C GLY A 126 -1.22 4.15 -4.78
N SER A 127 -2.28 4.15 -3.99
CA SER A 127 -2.28 4.71 -2.64
C SER A 127 -3.32 4.00 -1.78
N SER A 128 -2.98 3.77 -0.51
CA SER A 128 -3.85 3.01 0.40
C SER A 128 -5.19 3.72 0.59
N GLY A 129 -6.28 2.98 0.44
CA GLY A 129 -7.64 3.53 0.52
C GLY A 129 -8.06 4.36 -0.71
N GLN A 130 -7.22 4.51 -1.74
CA GLN A 130 -7.52 5.36 -2.89
C GLN A 130 -7.78 4.54 -4.16
N SER A 131 -8.43 3.39 -4.05
CA SER A 131 -8.69 2.49 -5.19
C SER A 131 -9.53 3.16 -6.29
N ALA A 132 -10.70 3.72 -5.93
CA ALA A 132 -11.57 4.44 -6.86
C ALA A 132 -10.89 5.69 -7.42
N TYR A 133 -10.17 6.43 -6.57
CA TYR A 133 -9.45 7.63 -6.98
C TYR A 133 -8.31 7.30 -7.94
N GLY A 134 -7.49 6.29 -7.66
CA GLY A 134 -6.43 5.80 -8.55
C GLY A 134 -7.00 5.37 -9.91
N ALA A 135 -8.09 4.61 -9.91
CA ALA A 135 -8.76 4.19 -11.15
C ALA A 135 -9.29 5.39 -11.98
N ALA A 136 -9.88 6.39 -11.32
CA ALA A 136 -10.35 7.60 -12.01
C ALA A 136 -9.20 8.41 -12.62
N ASN A 137 -8.05 8.49 -11.94
CA ASN A 137 -6.85 9.16 -12.42
C ASN A 137 -6.23 8.42 -13.61
N ALA A 138 -6.07 7.10 -13.52
CA ALA A 138 -5.59 6.28 -14.64
C ALA A 138 -6.51 6.40 -15.88
N ALA A 139 -7.82 6.59 -15.68
CA ALA A 139 -8.75 6.84 -16.77
C ALA A 139 -8.54 8.22 -17.44
N LEU A 140 -8.04 9.23 -16.71
CA LEU A 140 -7.63 10.51 -17.30
C LEU A 140 -6.34 10.36 -18.10
N ASP A 141 -5.37 9.60 -17.57
CA ASP A 141 -4.11 9.35 -18.26
C ASP A 141 -4.36 8.65 -19.60
N ALA A 142 -5.23 7.63 -19.61
CA ALA A 142 -5.66 6.95 -20.83
C ALA A 142 -6.47 7.84 -21.78
N LEU A 143 -7.21 8.82 -21.25
CA LEU A 143 -7.94 9.80 -22.07
C LEU A 143 -6.97 10.73 -22.82
N ALA A 144 -5.91 11.21 -22.16
CA ALA A 144 -4.89 12.03 -22.80
C ALA A 144 -4.20 11.27 -23.95
N GLU A 145 -3.78 10.02 -23.68
CA GLU A 145 -3.18 9.16 -24.71
C GLU A 145 -4.10 8.94 -25.91
N ARG A 146 -5.39 8.63 -25.66
CA ARG A 146 -6.36 8.47 -26.75
C ARG A 146 -6.53 9.75 -27.56
N ARG A 147 -6.66 10.90 -26.89
CA ARG A 147 -6.85 12.20 -27.54
C ARG A 147 -5.64 12.56 -28.43
N ARG A 148 -4.42 12.26 -27.97
CA ARG A 148 -3.18 12.43 -28.75
C ARG A 148 -3.08 11.48 -29.93
N ALA A 149 -3.44 10.21 -29.75
CA ALA A 149 -3.49 9.23 -30.83
C ALA A 149 -4.50 9.62 -31.94
N GLU A 150 -5.53 10.38 -31.59
CA GLU A 150 -6.52 10.94 -32.53
C GLU A 150 -6.10 12.30 -33.12
N GLY A 151 -4.88 12.78 -32.83
CA GLY A 151 -4.31 14.00 -33.40
C GLY A 151 -4.71 15.30 -32.68
N HIS A 152 -5.28 15.22 -31.48
CA HIS A 152 -5.63 16.39 -30.68
C HIS A 152 -4.66 16.61 -29.52
N VAL A 153 -4.46 17.87 -29.12
CA VAL A 153 -3.64 18.19 -27.93
C VAL A 153 -4.25 17.59 -26.67
N ALA A 154 -3.39 17.06 -25.80
CA ALA A 154 -3.71 16.64 -24.45
C ALA A 154 -2.43 16.44 -23.62
N THR A 155 -2.48 16.85 -22.36
CA THR A 155 -1.43 16.59 -21.37
C THR A 155 -2.08 16.14 -20.07
N SER A 156 -1.77 14.93 -19.61
CA SER A 156 -2.12 14.48 -18.26
C SER A 156 -0.93 14.63 -17.34
N VAL A 157 -1.13 15.29 -16.19
CA VAL A 157 -0.11 15.37 -15.16
C VAL A 157 -0.56 14.60 -13.93
N ALA A 158 0.14 13.52 -13.63
CA ALA A 158 -0.05 12.76 -12.39
C ALA A 158 0.67 13.48 -11.25
N TRP A 159 -0.09 14.23 -10.46
CA TRP A 159 0.47 15.02 -9.37
C TRP A 159 0.71 14.20 -8.10
N GLY A 160 1.82 14.51 -7.44
CA GLY A 160 2.09 14.22 -6.04
C GLY A 160 1.32 15.17 -5.12
N LEU A 161 1.72 15.20 -3.85
CA LEU A 161 1.09 16.05 -2.86
C LEU A 161 1.40 17.53 -3.15
N TRP A 162 0.36 18.35 -3.30
CA TRP A 162 0.49 19.82 -3.34
C TRP A 162 0.51 20.37 -1.91
N GLY A 163 1.44 21.29 -1.63
CA GLY A 163 1.48 22.04 -0.37
C GLY A 163 0.54 23.25 -0.38
N ALA A 164 0.33 23.83 0.80
CA ALA A 164 -0.46 25.06 1.02
C ALA A 164 -1.97 24.94 0.73
N GLY A 165 -2.54 23.74 0.92
CA GLY A 165 -3.99 23.51 0.97
C GLY A 165 -4.57 22.69 -0.20
N GLY A 166 -5.87 22.37 -0.11
CA GLY A 166 -6.62 21.62 -1.12
C GLY A 166 -6.90 20.18 -0.69
N MET A 167 -6.76 19.21 -1.61
CA MET A 167 -7.06 17.79 -1.34
C MET A 167 -6.08 17.13 -0.34
N GLY A 168 -5.00 17.83 0.05
CA GLY A 168 -4.05 17.44 1.09
C GLY A 168 -4.42 17.91 2.51
N ASP A 169 -5.44 18.75 2.66
CA ASP A 169 -5.88 19.26 3.97
C ASP A 169 -6.50 18.15 4.84
N GLY A 170 -6.39 18.27 6.17
CA GLY A 170 -7.06 17.35 7.11
C GLY A 170 -6.24 16.12 7.54
N GLY A 171 -4.90 16.22 7.52
CA GLY A 171 -3.99 15.16 8.01
C GLY A 171 -3.46 14.21 6.94
N ALA A 172 -3.96 14.32 5.70
CA ALA A 172 -3.41 13.60 4.55
C ALA A 172 -1.96 14.01 4.26
N GLU A 173 -1.62 15.29 4.42
CA GLU A 173 -0.26 15.81 4.28
C GLU A 173 0.73 15.11 5.24
N ASP A 174 0.43 15.07 6.53
CA ASP A 174 1.26 14.37 7.53
C ASP A 174 1.36 12.86 7.23
N TYR A 175 0.23 12.25 6.86
CA TYR A 175 0.15 10.83 6.52
C TYR A 175 1.04 10.46 5.32
N LEU A 176 1.01 11.26 4.25
CA LEU A 176 1.75 11.01 3.02
C LEU A 176 3.23 11.40 3.17
N SER A 177 3.52 12.46 3.92
CA SER A 177 4.91 12.88 4.23
C SER A 177 5.65 11.80 5.00
N ARG A 178 4.99 11.15 5.98
CA ARG A 178 5.52 9.98 6.70
C ARG A 178 5.74 8.74 5.83
N ARG A 179 5.24 8.74 4.60
CA ARG A 179 5.43 7.68 3.59
C ARG A 179 6.36 8.13 2.46
N GLY A 180 7.06 9.25 2.64
CA GLY A 180 8.05 9.74 1.69
C GLY A 180 7.48 10.53 0.52
N LEU A 181 6.19 10.91 0.55
CA LEU A 181 5.62 11.82 -0.44
C LEU A 181 5.54 13.22 0.15
N ARG A 182 6.45 14.11 -0.25
CA ARG A 182 6.59 15.44 0.32
C ARG A 182 5.66 16.45 -0.36
N PRO A 183 5.15 17.46 0.38
CA PRO A 183 4.36 18.53 -0.21
C PRO A 183 5.20 19.37 -1.17
N MET A 184 4.71 19.55 -2.39
CA MET A 184 5.34 20.38 -3.41
C MET A 184 4.87 21.84 -3.30
N SER A 185 5.78 22.78 -3.54
CA SER A 185 5.42 24.20 -3.68
C SER A 185 4.46 24.38 -4.87
N PRO A 186 3.34 25.11 -4.71
CA PRO A 186 2.43 25.38 -5.81
C PRO A 186 3.08 26.07 -7.00
N GLU A 187 4.04 26.95 -6.74
CA GLU A 187 4.80 27.66 -7.77
C GLU A 187 5.59 26.66 -8.62
N ARG A 188 6.34 25.76 -7.97
CA ARG A 188 7.11 24.71 -8.66
C ARG A 188 6.21 23.73 -9.41
N GLY A 189 5.05 23.38 -8.86
CA GLY A 189 4.07 22.53 -9.54
C GLY A 189 3.56 23.20 -10.83
N VAL A 190 3.25 24.49 -10.77
CA VAL A 190 2.84 25.25 -11.96
C VAL A 190 3.98 25.37 -12.98
N ASP A 191 5.22 25.59 -12.54
CA ASP A 191 6.38 25.60 -13.44
C ASP A 191 6.57 24.25 -14.15
N ALA A 192 6.39 23.13 -13.43
CA ALA A 192 6.47 21.80 -14.00
C ALA A 192 5.37 21.55 -15.06
N LEU A 193 4.15 22.04 -14.83
CA LEU A 193 3.07 21.96 -15.82
C LEU A 193 3.42 22.71 -17.10
N LEU A 194 3.89 23.96 -16.98
CA LEU A 194 4.26 24.76 -18.15
C LEU A 194 5.44 24.14 -18.91
N ALA A 195 6.43 23.61 -18.18
CA ALA A 195 7.54 22.88 -18.77
C ALA A 195 7.11 21.60 -19.52
N ALA A 196 6.02 20.94 -19.10
CA ALA A 196 5.44 19.79 -19.79
C ALA A 196 4.68 20.22 -21.06
N LEU A 197 3.95 21.34 -21.00
CA LEU A 197 3.28 21.93 -22.16
C LEU A 197 4.29 22.40 -23.21
N ASP A 198 5.36 23.08 -22.81
CA ASP A 198 6.44 23.54 -23.71
C ASP A 198 7.15 22.39 -24.43
N ARG A 199 7.18 21.21 -23.81
CA ARG A 199 7.77 19.98 -24.36
C ARG A 199 6.78 19.12 -25.13
N ASP A 200 5.51 19.53 -25.19
CA ASP A 200 4.42 18.78 -25.83
C ASP A 200 4.27 17.35 -25.28
N GLU A 201 4.47 17.20 -23.96
CA GLU A 201 4.35 15.93 -23.26
C GLU A 201 2.88 15.49 -23.19
N THR A 202 2.61 14.22 -23.50
CA THR A 202 1.28 13.63 -23.33
C THR A 202 1.01 13.27 -21.86
N PHE A 203 2.01 12.71 -21.17
CA PHE A 203 1.88 12.26 -19.79
C PHE A 203 3.17 12.53 -19.01
N VAL A 204 3.05 13.06 -17.79
CA VAL A 204 4.16 13.17 -16.84
C VAL A 204 3.70 12.96 -15.41
N ALA A 205 4.47 12.18 -14.64
CA ALA A 205 4.30 12.05 -13.20
C ALA A 205 5.24 13.04 -12.48
N VAL A 206 4.70 13.87 -11.60
CA VAL A 206 5.45 14.92 -10.89
C VAL A 206 5.25 14.75 -9.40
N ALA A 207 6.33 14.50 -8.66
CA ALA A 207 6.33 14.32 -7.21
C ALA A 207 7.65 14.73 -6.59
N ASP A 208 7.59 15.23 -5.35
CA ASP A 208 8.75 15.29 -4.47
C ASP A 208 8.75 14.04 -3.58
N VAL A 209 9.71 13.14 -3.81
CA VAL A 209 9.75 11.81 -3.20
C VAL A 209 11.03 11.65 -2.37
N ASP A 210 10.86 11.33 -1.10
CA ASP A 210 11.90 10.71 -0.29
C ASP A 210 11.97 9.22 -0.63
N TRP A 211 12.82 8.86 -1.59
CA TRP A 211 12.91 7.49 -2.08
C TRP A 211 13.34 6.49 -1.01
N ALA A 212 14.10 6.91 0.01
CA ALA A 212 14.49 6.03 1.11
C ALA A 212 13.25 5.62 1.93
N LEU A 213 12.43 6.59 2.31
CA LEU A 213 11.22 6.34 3.08
C LEU A 213 10.11 5.69 2.25
N PHE A 214 9.91 6.18 1.01
CA PHE A 214 8.87 5.69 0.12
C PHE A 214 9.10 4.23 -0.27
N THR A 215 10.32 3.87 -0.68
CA THR A 215 10.66 2.50 -1.09
C THR A 215 10.41 1.52 0.05
N ALA A 216 10.89 1.83 1.26
CA ALA A 216 10.76 0.94 2.41
C ALA A 216 9.29 0.59 2.70
N GLY A 217 8.38 1.58 2.66
CA GLY A 217 6.96 1.36 2.86
C GLY A 217 6.27 0.71 1.66
N PHE A 218 6.53 1.20 0.45
CA PHE A 218 5.87 0.79 -0.77
C PHE A 218 6.20 -0.67 -1.16
N THR A 219 7.45 -1.09 -0.96
CA THR A 219 7.88 -2.47 -1.27
C THR A 219 7.87 -3.40 -0.05
N ALA A 220 7.28 -2.98 1.08
CA ALA A 220 7.31 -3.73 2.33
C ALA A 220 6.73 -5.15 2.20
N PHE A 221 5.64 -5.29 1.44
CA PHE A 221 4.92 -6.55 1.24
C PHE A 221 5.19 -7.20 -0.12
N ARG A 222 5.55 -6.40 -1.13
CA ARG A 222 5.75 -6.88 -2.50
C ARG A 222 6.79 -6.01 -3.21
N PRO A 223 7.81 -6.60 -3.86
CA PRO A 223 8.67 -5.86 -4.78
C PRO A 223 7.85 -5.19 -5.88
N SER A 224 8.27 -4.00 -6.31
CA SER A 224 7.58 -3.27 -7.38
C SER A 224 8.54 -2.99 -8.54
N PRO A 225 8.37 -3.66 -9.70
CA PRO A 225 9.13 -3.35 -10.90
C PRO A 225 8.98 -1.91 -11.35
N LEU A 226 7.85 -1.26 -11.04
CA LEU A 226 7.53 0.11 -11.44
C LEU A 226 8.59 1.13 -11.01
N ILE A 227 9.19 0.94 -9.84
CA ILE A 227 10.21 1.85 -9.29
C ILE A 227 11.60 1.21 -9.23
N GLY A 228 11.72 -0.07 -9.63
CA GLY A 228 12.93 -0.87 -9.42
C GLY A 228 14.16 -0.38 -10.19
N ASP A 229 13.94 0.28 -11.33
CA ASP A 229 15.01 0.80 -12.19
C ASP A 229 15.45 2.23 -11.82
N LEU A 230 14.85 2.83 -10.78
CA LEU A 230 15.24 4.16 -10.30
C LEU A 230 16.53 4.08 -9.47
N PRO A 231 17.58 4.86 -9.80
CA PRO A 231 18.85 4.83 -9.07
C PRO A 231 18.69 5.08 -7.56
N GLU A 232 17.80 6.01 -7.19
CA GLU A 232 17.52 6.37 -5.80
C GLU A 232 16.87 5.21 -5.02
N VAL A 233 16.08 4.38 -5.69
CA VAL A 233 15.47 3.18 -5.11
C VAL A 233 16.53 2.09 -4.91
N GLY A 234 17.42 1.90 -5.88
CA GLY A 234 18.55 0.99 -5.74
C GLY A 234 19.47 1.37 -4.56
N ALA A 235 19.76 2.66 -4.41
CA ALA A 235 20.52 3.18 -3.28
C ALA A 235 19.78 2.97 -1.94
N ALA A 236 18.48 3.29 -1.88
CA ALA A 236 17.65 3.09 -0.70
C ALA A 236 17.60 1.61 -0.26
N LEU A 237 17.48 0.68 -1.20
CA LEU A 237 17.47 -0.76 -0.91
C LEU A 237 18.84 -1.28 -0.48
N ALA A 238 19.92 -0.72 -1.02
CA ALA A 238 21.28 -1.07 -0.60
C ALA A 238 21.58 -0.58 0.84
N ASP A 239 21.15 0.63 1.19
CA ASP A 239 21.28 1.19 2.54
C ASP A 239 20.35 0.51 3.56
N ALA A 240 19.18 0.05 3.12
CA ALA A 240 18.22 -0.70 3.93
C ALA A 240 18.54 -2.20 4.02
N ALA A 241 19.46 -2.70 3.19
CA ALA A 241 19.96 -4.06 3.35
C ALA A 241 20.54 -4.17 4.77
N PRO A 242 20.18 -5.21 5.55
CA PRO A 242 20.85 -5.43 6.81
C PRO A 242 22.36 -5.46 6.50
N PRO A 243 23.20 -4.75 7.27
CA PRO A 243 24.63 -4.81 7.06
C PRO A 243 25.00 -6.29 7.02
N GLU A 244 25.63 -6.74 5.92
CA GLU A 244 26.07 -8.13 5.71
C GLU A 244 26.43 -8.72 7.06
N ALA A 245 25.62 -9.68 7.55
CA ALA A 245 25.61 -10.22 8.90
C ALA A 245 26.91 -9.89 9.64
N THR A 246 26.97 -8.68 10.21
CA THR A 246 28.17 -8.32 10.95
C THR A 246 28.20 -9.27 12.13
N SER A 247 29.37 -9.58 12.62
CA SER A 247 29.65 -10.50 13.74
C SER A 247 28.80 -10.30 15.02
N ALA A 248 27.92 -9.28 15.07
CA ALA A 248 26.97 -8.97 16.13
C ALA A 248 25.70 -9.87 16.16
N ASP A 249 25.20 -10.40 15.04
CA ASP A 249 24.00 -11.27 15.07
C ASP A 249 24.35 -12.69 15.56
N GLY A 250 25.55 -13.17 15.21
CA GLY A 250 26.15 -14.35 15.84
C GLY A 250 26.42 -14.14 17.34
N ASP A 251 26.77 -12.90 17.74
CA ASP A 251 26.98 -12.52 19.14
C ASP A 251 25.66 -12.48 19.93
N LEU A 252 24.56 -11.98 19.37
CA LEU A 252 23.27 -11.91 20.08
C LEU A 252 22.71 -13.29 20.37
N ALA A 253 22.67 -14.19 19.39
CA ALA A 253 22.21 -15.57 19.61
C ALA A 253 23.10 -16.31 20.62
N GLN A 254 24.42 -16.13 20.54
CA GLN A 254 25.37 -16.71 21.50
C GLN A 254 25.19 -16.14 22.92
N ARG A 255 24.96 -14.83 23.05
CA ARG A 255 24.72 -14.16 24.34
C ARG A 255 23.40 -14.57 24.96
N LEU A 256 22.33 -14.69 24.18
CA LEU A 256 21.03 -15.17 24.66
C LEU A 256 21.10 -16.63 25.11
N ALA A 257 21.91 -17.47 24.44
CA ALA A 257 22.10 -18.88 24.80
C ALA A 257 22.84 -19.10 26.14
N VAL A 258 23.75 -18.20 26.52
CA VAL A 258 24.55 -18.31 27.76
C VAL A 258 24.07 -17.39 28.90
N ALA A 259 23.15 -16.47 28.63
CA ALA A 259 22.63 -15.52 29.62
C ALA A 259 21.66 -16.18 30.61
N ALA A 260 21.84 -15.87 31.90
CA ALA A 260 20.88 -16.22 32.93
C ALA A 260 19.51 -15.52 32.66
N PRO A 261 18.37 -16.09 33.11
CA PRO A 261 17.04 -15.53 32.86
C PRO A 261 16.89 -14.01 33.09
N PRO A 262 17.36 -13.41 34.20
CA PRO A 262 17.24 -11.97 34.41
C PRO A 262 18.10 -11.14 33.44
N GLU A 263 19.24 -11.67 33.01
CA GLU A 263 20.14 -11.00 32.07
C GLU A 263 19.61 -11.10 30.63
N ARG A 264 19.04 -12.25 30.26
CA ARG A 264 18.41 -12.47 28.97
C ARG A 264 17.20 -11.55 28.75
N HIS A 265 16.34 -11.42 29.76
CA HIS A 265 15.21 -10.49 29.72
C HIS A 265 15.67 -9.03 29.53
N ARG A 266 16.74 -8.62 30.22
CA ARG A 266 17.32 -7.27 30.07
C ARG A 266 17.87 -7.03 28.66
N ILE A 267 18.54 -8.01 28.07
CA ILE A 267 19.06 -7.93 26.69
C ILE A 267 17.91 -7.80 25.68
N LEU A 268 16.86 -8.60 25.84
CA LEU A 268 15.69 -8.56 24.96
C LEU A 268 14.90 -7.26 25.11
N LEU A 269 14.73 -6.74 26.33
CA LEU A 269 14.07 -5.45 26.56
C LEU A 269 14.83 -4.30 25.90
N ASP A 270 16.15 -4.28 26.01
CA ASP A 270 16.98 -3.28 25.34
C ASP A 270 16.87 -3.37 23.80
N LEU A 271 16.88 -4.60 23.25
CA LEU A 271 16.69 -4.85 21.83
C LEU A 271 15.34 -4.31 21.34
N VAL A 272 14.24 -4.65 22.03
CA VAL A 272 12.90 -4.19 21.68
C VAL A 272 12.83 -2.67 21.72
N ARG A 273 13.33 -2.03 22.79
CA ARG A 273 13.32 -0.56 22.91
C ARG A 273 14.12 0.13 21.82
N ARG A 274 15.25 -0.44 21.39
CA ARG A 274 16.04 0.10 20.26
C ARG A 274 15.27 0.06 18.95
N HIS A 275 14.60 -1.05 18.65
CA HIS A 275 13.80 -1.15 17.43
C HIS A 275 12.53 -0.30 17.48
N VAL A 276 11.88 -0.18 18.64
CA VAL A 276 10.75 0.74 18.84
C VAL A 276 11.19 2.19 18.62
N ALA A 277 12.34 2.59 19.17
CA ALA A 277 12.89 3.93 18.96
C ALA A 277 13.15 4.20 17.46
N ALA A 278 13.76 3.23 16.75
CA ALA A 278 14.02 3.35 15.32
C ALA A 278 12.74 3.46 14.48
N VAL A 279 11.69 2.69 14.81
CA VAL A 279 10.40 2.72 14.10
C VAL A 279 9.66 4.05 14.34
N LEU A 280 9.76 4.61 15.54
CA LEU A 280 9.12 5.89 15.90
C LEU A 280 9.97 7.12 15.58
N GLY A 281 11.21 6.95 15.10
CA GLY A 281 12.13 8.05 14.80
C GLY A 281 12.70 8.74 16.04
N HIS A 282 12.75 8.05 17.18
CA HIS A 282 13.41 8.54 18.40
C HIS A 282 14.93 8.37 18.32
N PRO A 283 15.70 9.28 18.95
CA PRO A 283 17.17 9.24 18.90
C PRO A 283 17.80 8.05 19.64
N GLY A 284 17.06 7.38 20.53
CA GLY A 284 17.56 6.22 21.26
C GLY A 284 16.50 5.51 22.13
N PRO A 285 16.82 4.29 22.62
CA PRO A 285 15.90 3.45 23.40
C PRO A 285 15.47 4.08 24.74
N GLU A 286 16.26 5.00 25.30
CA GLU A 286 15.98 5.73 26.53
C GLU A 286 14.74 6.63 26.44
N HIS A 287 14.36 7.02 25.22
CA HIS A 287 13.15 7.81 24.95
C HIS A 287 11.87 6.96 24.87
N VAL A 288 12.00 5.63 24.92
CA VAL A 288 10.88 4.69 24.90
C VAL A 288 10.67 4.17 26.32
N GLY A 289 9.52 4.49 26.92
CA GLY A 289 9.13 3.92 28.21
C GLY A 289 8.91 2.40 28.09
N PRO A 290 9.48 1.57 28.98
CA PRO A 290 9.38 0.10 28.86
C PRO A 290 7.93 -0.40 28.95
N ASP A 291 7.10 0.27 29.75
CA ASP A 291 5.69 -0.06 29.99
C ASP A 291 4.70 0.90 29.31
N ALA A 292 5.20 1.80 28.45
CA ALA A 292 4.35 2.69 27.68
C ALA A 292 3.55 1.86 26.65
N ALA A 293 2.24 2.11 26.58
CA ALA A 293 1.39 1.40 25.63
C ALA A 293 1.75 1.85 24.21
N PHE A 294 1.99 0.89 23.30
CA PHE A 294 2.39 1.20 21.93
C PHE A 294 1.42 2.15 21.20
N ARG A 295 0.12 2.02 21.46
CA ARG A 295 -0.91 2.92 20.90
C ARG A 295 -0.76 4.37 21.36
N GLU A 296 -0.31 4.60 22.58
CA GLU A 296 -0.16 5.94 23.17
C GLU A 296 1.10 6.64 22.65
N ILE A 297 2.12 5.87 22.24
CA ILE A 297 3.38 6.38 21.70
C ILE A 297 3.40 6.39 20.16
N GLY A 298 2.26 6.18 19.52
CA GLY A 298 2.09 6.38 18.07
C GLY A 298 2.27 5.16 17.19
N PHE A 299 2.14 3.93 17.73
CA PHE A 299 2.03 2.75 16.87
C PHE A 299 0.67 2.64 16.18
N ASP A 300 0.74 2.29 14.91
CA ASP A 300 -0.35 1.93 14.01
C ASP A 300 -0.09 0.53 13.40
N SER A 301 -0.98 0.08 12.52
CA SER A 301 -0.87 -1.25 11.90
C SER A 301 0.39 -1.45 11.04
N LEU A 302 1.04 -0.39 10.56
CA LEU A 302 2.23 -0.49 9.70
C LEU A 302 3.53 -0.49 10.51
N THR A 303 3.62 0.38 11.51
CA THR A 303 4.73 0.41 12.48
C THR A 303 4.78 -0.89 13.31
N ALA A 304 3.63 -1.51 13.60
CA ALA A 304 3.56 -2.83 14.21
C ALA A 304 4.22 -3.92 13.35
N VAL A 305 3.99 -3.88 12.03
CA VAL A 305 4.58 -4.84 11.08
C VAL A 305 6.09 -4.59 10.90
N ASP A 306 6.53 -3.33 10.80
CA ASP A 306 7.97 -3.01 10.71
C ASP A 306 8.73 -3.47 11.95
N LEU A 307 8.17 -3.25 13.15
CA LEU A 307 8.75 -3.75 14.40
C LEU A 307 8.85 -5.29 14.39
N ALA A 308 7.78 -6.00 14.01
CA ALA A 308 7.79 -7.46 13.95
C ALA A 308 8.84 -8.00 12.95
N LYS A 309 9.01 -7.35 11.80
CA LYS A 309 10.02 -7.70 10.80
C LYS A 309 11.44 -7.50 11.33
N ARG A 310 11.71 -6.35 11.97
CA ARG A 310 13.02 -6.03 12.55
C ARG A 310 13.39 -6.99 13.68
N LEU A 311 12.44 -7.30 14.56
CA LEU A 311 12.65 -8.27 15.64
C LEU A 311 12.85 -9.69 15.12
N LYS A 312 12.10 -10.10 14.09
CA LYS A 312 12.30 -11.40 13.41
C LYS A 312 13.72 -11.51 12.84
N ALA A 313 14.22 -10.44 12.21
CA ALA A 313 15.58 -10.43 11.67
C ALA A 313 16.64 -10.53 12.77
N ALA A 314 16.45 -9.82 13.89
CA ALA A 314 17.41 -9.80 15.00
C ALA A 314 17.42 -11.09 15.83
N VAL A 315 16.26 -11.73 16.04
CA VAL A 315 16.12 -12.88 16.95
C VAL A 315 16.08 -14.22 16.20
N GLY A 316 15.82 -14.20 14.89
CA GLY A 316 15.78 -15.39 14.05
C GLY A 316 14.53 -16.27 14.23
N VAL A 317 13.56 -15.85 15.04
CA VAL A 317 12.27 -16.55 15.24
C VAL A 317 11.14 -15.87 14.46
N PRO A 318 10.19 -16.63 13.89
CA PRO A 318 9.03 -16.04 13.23
C PRO A 318 8.14 -15.30 14.25
N LEU A 319 7.74 -14.09 13.91
CA LEU A 319 6.87 -13.24 14.75
C LEU A 319 5.63 -12.82 13.96
N PRO A 320 4.42 -12.91 14.54
CA PRO A 320 3.19 -12.48 13.87
C PRO A 320 3.12 -10.96 13.78
N ALA A 321 2.41 -10.46 12.75
CA ALA A 321 2.14 -9.03 12.58
C ALA A 321 1.29 -8.45 13.73
N THR A 322 0.58 -9.30 14.47
CA THR A 322 -0.24 -8.90 15.63
C THR A 322 0.55 -8.72 16.92
N LEU A 323 1.86 -8.98 16.92
CA LEU A 323 2.73 -8.97 18.10
C LEU A 323 2.51 -7.77 19.04
N VAL A 324 2.42 -6.56 18.47
CA VAL A 324 2.24 -5.29 19.20
C VAL A 324 0.85 -5.16 19.82
N PHE A 325 -0.16 -5.84 19.27
CA PHE A 325 -1.52 -5.87 19.81
C PHE A 325 -1.67 -6.94 20.90
N ASP A 326 -1.02 -8.09 20.72
CA ASP A 326 -1.00 -9.18 21.69
C ASP A 326 -0.12 -8.85 22.90
N HIS A 327 0.93 -8.05 22.67
CA HIS A 327 1.89 -7.60 23.67
C HIS A 327 2.07 -6.07 23.57
N PRO A 328 1.24 -5.28 24.26
CA PRO A 328 1.09 -3.84 24.01
C PRO A 328 2.21 -2.95 24.58
N THR A 329 3.29 -3.53 25.14
CA THR A 329 4.42 -2.79 25.72
C THR A 329 5.75 -3.45 25.36
N ALA A 330 6.86 -2.70 25.45
CA ALA A 330 8.19 -3.25 25.21
C ALA A 330 8.56 -4.36 26.21
N THR A 331 8.15 -4.23 27.47
CA THR A 331 8.27 -5.28 28.49
C THR A 331 7.52 -6.55 28.10
N ALA A 332 6.29 -6.43 27.60
CA ALA A 332 5.47 -7.57 27.21
C ALA A 332 6.06 -8.32 25.99
N VAL A 333 6.54 -7.57 24.99
CA VAL A 333 7.22 -8.16 23.82
C VAL A 333 8.52 -8.84 24.23
N ALA A 334 9.32 -8.23 25.09
CA ALA A 334 10.56 -8.83 25.59
C ALA A 334 10.30 -10.14 26.36
N GLY A 335 9.23 -10.21 27.15
CA GLY A 335 8.78 -11.43 27.82
C GLY A 335 8.32 -12.51 26.84
N HIS A 336 7.61 -12.14 25.78
CA HIS A 336 7.22 -13.08 24.73
C HIS A 336 8.44 -13.65 23.99
N LEU A 337 9.39 -12.80 23.61
CA LEU A 337 10.64 -13.21 22.98
C LEU A 337 11.47 -14.11 23.90
N ASP A 338 11.49 -13.83 25.20
CA ASP A 338 12.18 -14.68 26.18
C ASP A 338 11.60 -16.10 26.20
N GLY A 339 10.26 -16.24 26.12
CA GLY A 339 9.60 -17.54 26.01
C GLY A 339 9.87 -18.30 24.71
N LEU A 340 10.17 -17.60 23.62
CA LEU A 340 10.49 -18.20 22.31
C LEU A 340 11.97 -18.59 22.17
N VAL A 341 12.86 -17.87 22.85
CA VAL A 341 14.32 -18.05 22.74
C VAL A 341 14.88 -18.84 23.92
N ALA A 342 14.15 -18.95 25.02
CA ALA A 342 14.56 -19.78 26.13
C ALA A 342 14.74 -21.23 25.65
N PRO A 343 15.88 -21.87 25.96
CA PRO A 343 15.97 -23.31 25.79
C PRO A 343 14.85 -23.93 26.60
N ALA A 344 14.03 -24.78 25.96
CA ALA A 344 13.06 -25.60 26.68
C ALA A 344 13.77 -26.24 27.88
N PRO A 345 13.12 -26.40 29.05
CA PRO A 345 13.75 -27.08 30.17
C PRO A 345 14.09 -28.50 29.73
N THR A 346 15.33 -28.71 29.30
CA THR A 346 15.90 -30.01 29.03
C THR A 346 16.07 -30.67 30.38
N GLY A 347 15.07 -31.44 30.78
CA GLY A 347 15.41 -32.67 31.48
C GLY A 347 16.31 -33.44 30.51
N ASP A 348 17.56 -33.66 30.90
CA ASP A 348 18.48 -34.53 30.17
C ASP A 348 17.83 -35.91 30.00
N ASP A 349 17.17 -36.15 28.87
CA ASP A 349 16.89 -37.49 28.38
C ASP A 349 17.97 -37.83 27.33
N PRO A 350 18.96 -38.68 27.66
CA PRO A 350 20.03 -39.09 26.75
C PRO A 350 19.51 -39.62 25.42
N GLY A 351 18.27 -40.14 25.37
CA GLY A 351 17.65 -40.64 24.14
C GLY A 351 17.39 -39.56 23.09
N GLU A 352 17.10 -38.32 23.49
CA GLU A 352 16.72 -37.28 22.54
C GLU A 352 17.92 -36.73 21.76
N ALA A 353 19.09 -36.64 22.41
CA ALA A 353 20.33 -36.23 21.75
C ALA A 353 20.80 -37.26 20.71
N GLU A 354 20.59 -38.55 20.99
CA GLU A 354 20.89 -39.64 20.08
C GLU A 354 19.95 -39.63 18.87
N VAL A 355 18.65 -39.42 19.10
CA VAL A 355 17.64 -39.26 18.04
C VAL A 355 17.95 -38.06 17.14
N ARG A 356 18.34 -36.91 17.72
CA ARG A 356 18.69 -35.71 16.95
C ARG A 356 19.93 -35.92 16.08
N ARG A 357 20.94 -36.64 16.57
CA ARG A 357 22.15 -36.97 15.81
C ARG A 357 21.87 -37.98 14.70
N ALA A 358 20.98 -38.94 14.94
CA ALA A 358 20.52 -39.89 13.93
C ALA A 358 19.77 -39.18 12.80
N LEU A 359 18.82 -38.28 13.12
CA LEU A 359 18.07 -37.49 12.15
C LEU A 359 18.98 -36.59 11.29
N ALA A 360 20.01 -35.99 11.89
CA ALA A 360 20.95 -35.12 11.18
C ALA A 360 21.89 -35.86 10.20
N THR A 361 22.07 -37.18 10.37
CA THR A 361 22.98 -38.00 9.54
C THR A 361 22.26 -38.94 8.59
N LEU A 362 20.93 -39.04 8.69
CA LEU A 362 20.07 -39.86 7.85
C LEU A 362 19.99 -39.30 6.41
N PRO A 363 20.31 -40.11 5.37
CA PRO A 363 20.16 -39.67 3.99
C PRO A 363 18.69 -39.42 3.62
N LEU A 364 18.40 -38.27 2.99
CA LEU A 364 17.03 -37.90 2.56
C LEU A 364 16.38 -38.95 1.64
N ALA A 365 17.18 -39.69 0.86
CA ALA A 365 16.70 -40.78 0.01
C ALA A 365 16.03 -41.90 0.83
N ARG A 366 16.60 -42.25 1.99
CA ARG A 366 16.03 -43.27 2.90
C ARG A 366 14.72 -42.80 3.51
N LEU A 367 14.62 -41.52 3.87
CA LEU A 367 13.39 -40.92 4.40
C LEU A 367 12.27 -40.87 3.36
N ARG A 368 12.63 -40.67 2.08
CA ARG A 368 11.69 -40.69 0.96
C ARG A 368 11.21 -42.11 0.65
N GLU A 369 12.11 -43.08 0.59
CA GLU A 369 11.78 -44.50 0.38
C GLU A 369 10.90 -45.06 1.50
N ALA A 370 11.08 -44.58 2.73
CA ALA A 370 10.26 -44.94 3.88
C ALA A 370 8.94 -44.16 4.01
N GLY A 371 8.66 -43.19 3.12
CA GLY A 371 7.45 -42.36 3.18
C GLY A 371 7.39 -41.38 4.38
N LEU A 372 8.49 -41.18 5.10
CA LEU A 372 8.55 -40.36 6.32
C LEU A 372 8.91 -38.89 6.05
N LEU A 373 9.41 -38.59 4.85
CA LEU A 373 9.89 -37.25 4.50
C LEU A 373 8.79 -36.20 4.57
N ASP A 374 7.60 -36.50 4.06
CA ASP A 374 6.50 -35.53 4.02
C ASP A 374 5.94 -35.25 5.44
N GLY A 375 5.85 -36.28 6.29
CA GLY A 375 5.46 -36.10 7.70
C GLY A 375 6.46 -35.27 8.50
N LEU A 376 7.77 -35.46 8.27
CA LEU A 376 8.82 -34.66 8.92
C LEU A 376 8.79 -33.19 8.45
N LEU A 377 8.50 -32.93 7.17
CA LEU A 377 8.40 -31.57 6.64
C LEU A 377 7.18 -30.82 7.18
N ALA A 378 6.05 -31.51 7.36
CA ALA A 378 4.86 -30.95 7.99
C ALA A 378 5.09 -30.65 9.47
N LEU A 379 5.71 -31.56 10.23
CA LEU A 379 6.08 -31.34 11.63
C LEU A 379 7.10 -30.20 11.81
N ALA A 380 8.00 -30.00 10.85
CA ALA A 380 8.96 -28.90 10.85
C ALA A 380 8.35 -27.55 10.42
N GLY A 381 7.06 -27.50 10.08
CA GLY A 381 6.39 -26.27 9.62
C GLY A 381 6.91 -25.76 8.27
N LEU A 382 7.56 -26.63 7.48
CA LEU A 382 8.12 -26.29 6.17
C LEU A 382 7.13 -26.59 5.03
N ARG A 383 5.92 -27.05 5.36
CA ARG A 383 4.75 -27.18 4.49
C ARG A 383 3.47 -26.87 5.27
N ASP A 384 2.49 -26.29 4.58
CA ASP A 384 1.18 -25.87 5.13
C ASP A 384 0.08 -26.95 5.03
N ASP A 385 0.43 -28.15 4.56
CA ASP A 385 -0.54 -29.24 4.41
C ASP A 385 -0.68 -30.03 5.71
N ALA A 386 -1.93 -30.26 6.12
CA ALA A 386 -2.27 -31.07 7.30
C ALA A 386 -1.62 -32.47 7.23
N VAL A 387 -0.96 -32.86 8.31
CA VAL A 387 -0.37 -34.20 8.49
C VAL A 387 -1.45 -35.27 8.23
N PRO A 388 -1.28 -36.21 7.28
CA PRO A 388 -2.16 -37.37 7.22
C PRO A 388 -1.95 -38.20 8.48
N ALA A 389 -3.04 -38.60 9.15
CA ALA A 389 -2.98 -39.46 10.32
C ALA A 389 -2.16 -40.73 10.02
N PRO A 390 -1.38 -41.24 11.01
CA PRO A 390 -0.67 -42.49 10.81
C PRO A 390 -1.68 -43.61 10.51
N PRO A 391 -1.33 -44.61 9.69
CA PRO A 391 -2.22 -45.73 9.44
C PRO A 391 -2.52 -46.41 10.77
N GLY A 392 -3.81 -46.56 11.07
CA GLY A 392 -4.27 -47.32 12.22
C GLY A 392 -3.77 -48.77 12.16
N PRO A 393 -3.72 -49.48 13.30
CA PRO A 393 -3.30 -50.88 13.30
C PRO A 393 -4.23 -51.66 12.38
N VAL A 394 -3.64 -52.51 11.53
CA VAL A 394 -4.37 -53.52 10.76
C VAL A 394 -4.98 -54.47 11.79
N THR A 395 -6.27 -54.32 12.04
CA THR A 395 -7.07 -55.35 12.69
C THR A 395 -7.74 -56.14 11.59
N ASP A 396 -7.40 -57.42 11.55
CA ASP A 396 -8.16 -58.44 10.83
C ASP A 396 -9.65 -58.30 11.10
N ASP A 397 -10.43 -58.73 10.10
CA ASP A 397 -11.87 -58.90 10.04
C ASP A 397 -12.63 -59.01 11.37
N ILE A 398 -13.93 -58.68 11.28
CA ILE A 398 -15.09 -59.06 12.11
C ILE A 398 -15.76 -57.84 12.80
N ASP A 399 -16.34 -56.89 12.05
CA ASP A 399 -17.35 -55.95 12.60
C ASP A 399 -18.20 -55.24 11.50
N GLU A 400 -18.58 -55.94 10.42
CA GLU A 400 -19.63 -55.48 9.47
C GLU A 400 -20.74 -56.54 9.33
N ILE A 401 -21.32 -56.96 10.46
CA ILE A 401 -22.52 -57.81 10.48
C ILE A 401 -23.76 -57.03 10.95
N ASP A 402 -23.58 -55.89 11.61
CA ASP A 402 -24.70 -55.17 12.25
C ASP A 402 -25.53 -54.27 11.30
N ASP A 403 -25.12 -54.13 10.03
CA ASP A 403 -25.86 -53.35 9.01
C ASP A 403 -26.45 -54.22 7.87
N LEU A 404 -26.45 -55.56 8.01
CA LEU A 404 -26.96 -56.47 6.98
C LEU A 404 -28.44 -56.84 7.17
N ASP A 405 -29.18 -56.82 6.06
CA ASP A 405 -30.57 -57.23 5.91
C ASP A 405 -30.77 -58.73 6.28
N PRO A 406 -31.82 -59.09 7.05
CA PRO A 406 -32.16 -60.48 7.36
C PRO A 406 -32.29 -61.40 6.13
N GLU A 407 -32.70 -60.89 4.97
CA GLU A 407 -32.81 -61.64 3.72
C GLU A 407 -31.42 -61.89 3.09
N GLU A 408 -30.45 -60.99 3.28
CA GLU A 408 -29.06 -61.18 2.85
C GLU A 408 -28.31 -62.21 3.72
N LEU A 409 -28.58 -62.23 5.02
CA LEU A 409 -28.02 -63.22 5.96
C LEU A 409 -28.45 -64.66 5.62
N VAL A 410 -29.71 -64.85 5.19
CA VAL A 410 -30.22 -66.17 4.78
C VAL A 410 -29.60 -66.62 3.45
N ARG A 411 -29.33 -65.69 2.53
CA ARG A 411 -28.67 -66.00 1.25
C ARG A 411 -27.21 -66.40 1.45
N MET A 412 -26.47 -65.71 2.32
CA MET A 412 -25.07 -66.05 2.65
C MET A 412 -24.94 -67.41 3.36
N ALA A 413 -25.91 -67.80 4.18
CA ALA A 413 -25.91 -69.10 4.86
C ALA A 413 -26.22 -70.30 3.94
N LEU A 414 -26.87 -70.06 2.79
CA LEU A 414 -27.23 -71.12 1.83
C LEU A 414 -26.21 -71.29 0.70
N ASP A 415 -25.44 -70.24 0.35
CA ASP A 415 -24.39 -70.30 -0.67
C ASP A 415 -23.06 -70.88 -0.14
N SER A 416 -22.90 -71.02 1.18
CA SER A 416 -21.67 -71.52 1.82
C SER A 416 -21.59 -73.05 1.96
N ALA A 417 -22.56 -73.81 1.43
CA ALA A 417 -22.62 -75.26 1.56
C ALA A 417 -22.14 -76.04 0.30
N ASP A 418 -21.79 -75.37 -0.80
CA ASP A 418 -21.27 -76.00 -2.02
C ASP A 418 -20.20 -75.10 -2.70
N SER A 419 -18.99 -75.03 -2.15
CA SER A 419 -17.71 -74.79 -2.86
C SER A 419 -16.49 -74.94 -1.96
#